data_AF-A0A2D5H280-F1
#
_entry.id   AF-A0A2D5H280-F1
#
_cell.length_a   1.000
_cell.length_b   1.000
_cell.length_c   1.000
_cell.angle_alpha   90.00
_cell.angle_beta   90.00
_cell.angle_gamma   90.00
#
_symmetry.space_group_name_H-M   'P 1'
#
loop_
_entity.id
_entity.type
_entity.pdbx_description
1 polymer ?
#
loop_
_entity_poly.entity_id
_entity_poly.type
_entity_poly.pdbx_seq_one_letter_code
_entity_poly.pdbx_strand_id
1 'polypeptide(L)' 'KQKSQDGRKLRRYKRRWIVERTISWLHNYRRVGTRWEYHNHLYTGFVKLACLFTIIKRFSDHL' A
#
# COMPACT_ATOMS: atom_id res chain seq x y z
N LYS A 1 -6.70 -17.56 -22.59
CA LYS A 1 -6.08 -16.50 -21.73
C LYS A 1 -5.09 -15.73 -22.61
N GLN A 2 -5.35 -14.45 -22.92
CA GLN A 2 -4.46 -13.67 -23.82
C GLN A 2 -3.03 -13.60 -23.25
N LYS A 3 -2.02 -13.74 -24.12
CA LYS A 3 -0.61 -13.60 -23.73
C LYS A 3 -0.32 -12.12 -23.48
N SER A 4 0.24 -11.78 -22.31
CA SER A 4 0.74 -10.42 -22.07
C SER A 4 1.92 -10.13 -23.00
N GLN A 5 1.94 -8.94 -23.59
CA GLN A 5 3.00 -8.43 -24.47
C GLN A 5 4.44 -8.67 -23.95
N ASP A 6 4.63 -8.68 -22.62
CA ASP A 6 5.98 -8.76 -22.01
C ASP A 6 6.68 -10.13 -22.12
N GLY A 7 6.02 -11.23 -22.52
CA GLY A 7 6.66 -12.55 -22.74
C GLY A 7 7.38 -13.22 -21.54
N ARG A 8 7.64 -12.48 -20.45
CA ARG A 8 8.33 -12.91 -19.24
C ARG A 8 7.44 -13.85 -18.44
N LYS A 9 8.04 -14.84 -17.77
CA LYS A 9 7.31 -15.70 -16.82
C LYS A 9 6.72 -14.85 -15.70
N LEU A 10 5.40 -14.68 -15.69
CA LEU A 10 4.60 -13.87 -14.74
C LEU A 10 4.59 -14.41 -13.28
N ARG A 11 5.63 -15.14 -12.84
CA ARG A 11 5.67 -15.80 -11.53
C ARG A 11 5.48 -14.81 -10.37
N ARG A 12 6.05 -13.59 -10.49
CA ARG A 12 5.89 -12.49 -9.51
C ARG A 12 4.55 -11.75 -9.62
N TYR A 13 3.92 -11.71 -10.79
CA TYR A 13 2.67 -10.98 -11.00
C TYR A 13 1.47 -11.62 -10.29
N LYS A 14 1.50 -12.94 -10.05
CA LYS A 14 0.42 -13.64 -9.30
C LYS A 14 0.22 -13.12 -7.87
N ARG A 15 1.27 -12.56 -7.24
CA ARG A 15 1.21 -12.03 -5.86
C ARG A 15 1.26 -10.50 -5.80
N ARG A 16 1.45 -9.83 -6.94
CA ARG A 16 1.58 -8.37 -7.04
C ARG A 16 0.33 -7.64 -6.53
N TRP A 17 -0.85 -8.23 -6.74
CA TRP A 17 -2.12 -7.69 -6.26
C TRP A 17 -2.16 -7.46 -4.75
N ILE A 18 -1.43 -8.24 -3.95
CA ILE A 18 -1.40 -8.09 -2.49
C ILE A 18 -0.72 -6.77 -2.12
N VAL A 19 0.42 -6.49 -2.76
CA VAL A 19 1.21 -5.27 -2.54
C VAL A 19 0.49 -4.05 -3.11
N GLU A 20 -0.10 -4.17 -4.30
CA GLU A 20 -0.86 -3.06 -4.88
C GLU A 20 -2.08 -2.71 -4.01
N ARG A 21 -2.78 -3.72 -3.49
CA ARG A 21 -3.91 -3.52 -2.57
C ARG A 21 -3.48 -2.79 -1.30
N THR A 22 -2.37 -3.20 -0.67
CA THR A 22 -1.88 -2.52 0.54
C THR A 22 -1.44 -1.09 0.26
N ILE A 23 -0.81 -0.83 -0.90
CA ILE A 23 -0.47 0.53 -1.34
C ILE A 23 -1.74 1.36 -1.57
N SER A 24 -2.77 0.81 -2.20
CA SER A 24 -4.06 1.51 -2.38
C SER A 24 -4.69 1.90 -1.04
N TRP A 25 -4.64 1.04 -0.02
CA TRP A 25 -5.11 1.39 1.33
C TRP A 25 -4.29 2.53 1.95
N LEU A 26 -2.98 2.52 1.80
CA LEU A 26 -2.12 3.57 2.32
C LEU A 26 -2.32 4.91 1.58
N HIS A 27 -2.59 4.88 0.28
CA HIS A 27 -2.88 6.08 -0.52
C HIS A 27 -4.21 6.77 -0.15
N ASN A 28 -5.14 6.08 0.54
CA ASN A 28 -6.34 6.73 1.08
C ASN A 28 -6.03 7.75 2.19
N TYR A 29 -4.84 7.68 2.81
CA TYR A 29 -4.40 8.68 3.77
C TYR A 29 -3.73 9.86 3.07
N ARG A 30 -4.36 11.04 3.11
CA ARG A 30 -3.91 12.25 2.38
C ARG A 30 -2.43 12.59 2.56
N ARG A 31 -1.88 12.44 3.78
CA ARG A 31 -0.46 12.74 4.09
C ARG A 31 0.52 11.69 3.57
N VAL A 32 0.06 10.47 3.29
CA VAL A 32 0.88 9.38 2.74
C VAL A 32 0.83 9.38 1.21
N GLY A 33 -0.36 9.61 0.62
CA GLY A 33 -0.55 9.61 -0.83
C GLY A 33 0.16 10.76 -1.54
N THR A 34 0.15 11.95 -0.96
CA THR A 34 0.97 13.07 -1.45
C THR A 34 1.91 13.51 -0.35
N ARG A 35 3.20 13.50 -0.65
CA ARG A 35 4.24 13.90 0.29
C ARG A 35 4.30 15.43 0.38
N TRP A 36 3.71 15.97 1.44
CA TRP A 36 3.77 17.41 1.77
C TRP A 36 4.89 17.76 2.75
N GLU A 37 5.44 16.76 3.44
CA GLU A 37 6.40 16.95 4.53
C GLU A 37 7.80 17.27 3.98
N TYR A 38 8.39 18.36 4.47
CA TYR A 38 9.74 18.80 4.11
C TYR A 38 10.79 17.76 4.54
N HIS A 39 10.71 17.29 5.79
CA HIS A 39 11.65 16.32 6.33
C HIS A 39 11.24 14.86 6.06
N ASN A 40 12.20 14.04 5.63
CA ASN A 40 11.99 12.62 5.35
C ASN A 40 11.42 11.85 6.55
N HIS A 41 11.89 12.13 7.78
CA HIS A 41 11.49 11.39 8.97
C HIS A 41 10.02 11.60 9.33
N LEU A 42 9.45 12.78 9.05
CA LEU A 42 8.02 13.06 9.26
C LEU A 42 7.18 12.18 8.33
N TYR A 43 7.53 12.12 7.04
CA TYR A 43 6.86 11.25 6.08
C TYR A 43 6.93 9.78 6.51
N THR A 44 8.12 9.30 6.94
CA THR A 44 8.27 7.93 7.46
C THR A 44 7.39 7.69 8.69
N GLY A 45 7.25 8.68 9.58
CA GLY A 45 6.33 8.63 10.72
C GLY A 45 4.87 8.44 10.29
N PHE A 46 4.41 9.23 9.31
CA PHE A 46 3.05 9.10 8.77
C PHE A 46 2.78 7.75 8.11
N VAL A 47 3.76 7.19 7.40
CA VAL A 47 3.64 5.84 6.83
C VAL A 47 3.46 4.79 7.94
N LYS A 48 4.28 4.85 9.01
CA LYS A 48 4.14 3.93 10.16
C LYS A 48 2.77 4.08 10.84
N LEU A 49 2.30 5.30 11.02
CA LEU A 49 0.97 5.58 11.58
C LEU A 49 -0.14 5.00 10.68
N ALA A 50 -0.08 5.20 9.36
CA ALA A 50 -1.06 4.66 8.43
C ALA A 50 -1.12 3.12 8.47
N CYS A 51 0.03 2.44 8.60
CA CYS A 51 0.07 0.99 8.82
C CYS A 51 -0.63 0.59 10.11
N LEU A 52 -0.35 1.28 11.23
CA LEU A 52 -0.98 1.01 12.52
C LEU A 52 -2.50 1.21 12.45
N PHE A 53 -2.97 2.31 11.87
CA PHE A 53 -4.40 2.57 11.68
C PHE A 53 -5.09 1.50 10.83
N THR A 54 -4.43 1.01 9.78
CA THR A 54 -4.96 -0.05 8.92
C THR A 54 -5.18 -1.35 9.72
N ILE A 55 -4.23 -1.69 10.61
CA ILE A 55 -4.33 -2.87 11.48
C ILE A 55 -5.47 -2.68 12.50
N ILE A 56 -5.52 -1.52 13.16
CA ILE A 56 -6.55 -1.23 14.19
C ILE A 56 -7.95 -1.25 13.58
N LYS A 57 -8.16 -0.62 12.42
CA LYS A 57 -9.48 -0.65 11.74
C LYS A 57 -9.92 -2.07 11.47
N ARG A 58 -9.03 -2.88 10.89
CA ARG A 58 -9.33 -4.27 10.58
C ARG A 58 -9.63 -5.11 11.83
N PHE A 59 -8.93 -4.87 12.94
CA PHE A 59 -9.22 -5.55 14.21
C PHE A 59 -10.59 -5.13 14.77
N SER A 60 -10.91 -3.83 14.72
CA SER A 60 -12.19 -3.29 15.20
C SER A 60 -13.38 -3.74 14.36
N ASP A 61 -13.21 -3.94 13.05
CA ASP A 61 -14.28 -4.42 12.16
C ASP A 61 -14.63 -5.92 12.41
N HIS A 62 -13.78 -6.64 13.15
CA HIS A 62 -13.97 -8.05 13.49
C HIS A 62 -14.54 -8.29 14.90
N LEU A 63 -14.72 -7.23 15.68
CA LEU A 63 -15.38 -7.22 17.00
C LEU A 63 -16.82 -6.76 16.85
#